data_AF-A0A0F9K2A7-F1
#
_entry.id   AF-A0A0F9K2A7-F1
#
_cell.length_a   1.000
_cell.length_b   1.000
_cell.length_c   1.000
_cell.angle_alpha   90.00
_cell.angle_beta   90.00
_cell.angle_gamma   90.00
#
_symmetry.space_group_name_H-M   'P 1'
#
loop_
_entity.id
_entity.type
_entity.pdbx_description
1 polymer ?
#
loop_
_entity_poly.entity_id
_entity_poly.type
_entity_poly.pdbx_seq_one_letter_code
_entity_poly.pdbx_strand_id
1 'polypeptide(L)' 'MAMCEKCWGDAFMEALGTGVPQGRPYHRLLEERKDNPCTPKQQAGQWWSEEFQRDEREEQPHE' A
#
# COMPACT_ATOMS: atom_id res chain seq x y z
N MET A 1 1.96 10.94 -2.99
CA MET A 1 1.73 9.51 -3.25
C MET A 1 1.09 8.92 -2.03
N ALA A 2 -0.10 8.33 -2.17
CA ALA A 2 -0.76 7.62 -1.09
C ALA A 2 0.01 6.34 -0.69
N MET A 3 -0.17 5.92 0.56
CA MET A 3 0.37 4.65 1.09
C MET A 3 -0.11 3.46 0.24
N CYS A 4 0.78 2.47 0.04
CA CYS A 4 0.43 1.25 -0.70
C CYS A 4 -0.22 0.22 0.22
N GLU A 5 -1.54 0.08 0.13
CA GLU A 5 -2.34 -0.83 0.96
C GLU A 5 -1.89 -2.29 0.81
N LYS A 6 -1.54 -2.73 -0.41
CA LYS A 6 -0.98 -4.08 -0.61
C LYS A 6 0.33 -4.28 0.16
N CYS A 7 1.29 -3.36 0.05
CA CYS A 7 2.55 -3.49 0.77
C CYS A 7 2.34 -3.37 2.28
N TRP A 8 1.40 -2.54 2.72
CA TRP A 8 1.04 -2.39 4.13
C TRP A 8 0.42 -3.68 4.71
N GLY A 9 -0.49 -4.31 3.97
CA GLY A 9 -1.10 -5.59 4.35
C GLY A 9 -0.12 -6.75 4.37
N ASP A 10 0.74 -6.86 3.35
CA ASP A 10 1.80 -7.88 3.32
C ASP A 10 2.77 -7.70 4.52
N ALA A 11 3.11 -6.45 4.85
CA ALA A 11 3.94 -6.10 6.00
C ALA A 11 3.26 -6.44 7.35
N PHE A 12 1.94 -6.26 7.45
CA PHE A 12 1.18 -6.63 8.65
C PHE A 12 1.28 -8.13 8.92
N MET A 13 1.09 -8.95 7.88
CA MET A 13 1.17 -10.41 7.97
C MET A 13 2.58 -10.86 8.40
N GLU A 14 3.63 -10.21 7.90
CA GLU A 14 5.01 -10.49 8.33
C GLU A 14 5.27 -10.06 9.78
N ALA A 15 4.79 -8.89 10.17
CA ALA A 15 4.95 -8.36 11.53
C ALA A 15 4.29 -9.28 12.58
N LEU A 16 3.11 -9.84 12.27
CA LEU A 16 2.43 -10.82 13.12
C LEU A 16 3.26 -12.08 13.35
N GLY A 17 4.01 -12.55 12.36
CA GLY A 17 4.82 -13.76 12.46
C GLY A 17 6.20 -13.57 13.11
N THR A 18 6.74 -12.35 13.09
CA THR A 18 8.14 -12.07 13.47
C THR A 18 8.27 -11.20 14.71
N GLY A 19 7.21 -10.51 15.13
CA GLY A 19 7.23 -9.54 16.23
C GLY A 19 7.98 -8.25 15.90
N VAL A 20 8.44 -8.05 14.66
CA VAL A 20 9.09 -6.81 14.24
C VAL A 20 8.04 -5.72 13.93
N PRO A 21 8.36 -4.43 14.13
CA PRO A 21 7.44 -3.35 13.78
C PRO A 21 7.09 -3.37 12.29
N GLN A 22 5.79 -3.32 11.96
CA GLN A 22 5.25 -3.37 10.59
C GLN A 22 5.91 -2.40 9.60
N GLY A 23 6.33 -1.22 10.07
CA GLY A 23 7.02 -0.25 9.23
C GLY A 23 8.30 -0.80 8.58
N ARG A 24 9.02 -1.71 9.24
CA ARG A 24 10.25 -2.30 8.71
C ARG A 24 10.00 -3.18 7.46
N PRO A 25 9.15 -4.22 7.51
CA PRO A 25 8.82 -4.99 6.31
C PRO A 25 8.10 -4.14 5.28
N TYR A 26 7.31 -3.13 5.66
CA TYR A 26 6.67 -2.22 4.71
C TYR A 26 7.70 -1.50 3.83
N HIS A 27 8.71 -0.86 4.43
CA HIS A 27 9.76 -0.18 3.67
C HIS A 27 10.56 -1.15 2.80
N ARG A 28 10.91 -2.33 3.33
CA ARG A 28 11.59 -3.38 2.56
C ARG A 28 10.79 -3.79 1.32
N LEU A 29 9.48 -4.02 1.47
CA LEU A 29 8.59 -4.40 0.37
C LEU A 29 8.45 -3.30 -0.70
N LEU A 30 8.47 -2.03 -0.31
CA LEU A 30 8.48 -0.91 -1.26
C LEU A 30 9.77 -0.91 -2.09
N GLU A 31 10.91 -1.15 -1.45
CA GLU A 31 12.21 -1.23 -2.13
C GLU A 31 12.31 -2.45 -3.06
N GLU A 32 11.88 -3.63 -2.59
CA GLU A 32 11.86 -4.88 -3.36
C GLU A 32 10.97 -4.78 -4.61
N ARG A 33 9.89 -3.99 -4.53
CA ARG A 33 8.90 -3.83 -5.61
C ARG A 33 9.11 -2.57 -6.45
N LYS A 34 10.19 -1.81 -6.25
CA LYS A 34 10.44 -0.58 -7.02
C LYS A 34 10.48 -0.82 -8.54
N ASP A 35 11.02 -1.97 -8.96
CA ASP A 35 11.20 -2.33 -10.37
C ASP A 35 9.95 -3.02 -10.95
N ASN A 36 9.06 -3.52 -10.08
CA ASN A 36 7.77 -4.09 -10.46
C ASN A 36 6.70 -3.68 -9.43
N PRO A 37 6.22 -2.43 -9.48
CA PRO A 37 5.38 -1.86 -8.43
C PRO A 37 3.99 -2.50 -8.40
N CYS A 38 3.32 -2.37 -7.26
CA CYS A 38 1.91 -2.71 -7.13
C CYS A 38 1.08 -1.94 -8.16
N THR A 39 0.05 -2.57 -8.72
CA THR A 39 -0.89 -1.86 -9.62
C THR A 39 -1.63 -0.75 -8.85
N PRO A 40 -2.17 0.28 -9.54
CA PRO A 40 -2.94 1.34 -8.88
C PRO A 40 -4.04 0.79 -7.95
N LYS A 41 -4.76 -0.24 -8.40
CA LYS A 41 -5.76 -0.95 -7.61
C LYS A 41 -5.20 -1.62 -6.35
N GLN A 42 -4.05 -2.29 -6.46
CA GLN A 42 -3.38 -2.90 -5.30
C GLN A 42 -2.84 -1.85 -4.33
N GLN A 43 -2.38 -0.71 -4.85
CA GLN A 43 -1.91 0.40 -4.04
C GLN A 43 -3.06 1.06 -3.27
N ALA A 44 -4.21 1.24 -3.91
CA ALA A 44 -5.40 1.84 -3.31
C ALA A 44 -6.11 0.90 -2.32
N GLY A 45 -6.09 -0.41 -2.56
CA GLY A 45 -6.74 -1.39 -1.69
C GLY A 45 -8.24 -1.12 -1.55
N GLN A 46 -8.71 -0.88 -0.32
CA GLN A 46 -10.10 -0.55 -0.03
C GLN A 46 -10.56 0.80 -0.59
N TRP A 47 -9.61 1.68 -0.95
CA TRP A 47 -9.88 3.02 -1.50
C TRP A 47 -9.99 3.01 -3.03
N TRP A 48 -9.93 1.83 -3.67
CA TRP A 48 -10.10 1.72 -5.11
C TRP A 48 -11.57 1.86 -5.49
N SER A 49 -11.88 2.88 -6.29
CA SER A 49 -13.19 3.01 -6.91
C SER A 49 -13.27 2.14 -8.17
N GLU A 50 -14.16 1.14 -8.18
CA GLU A 50 -14.43 0.37 -9.41
C GLU A 50 -15.20 1.20 -10.45
N GLU A 51 -15.99 2.18 -10.02
CA GLU A 51 -16.73 3.07 -10.91
C GLU A 51 -15.78 4.02 -11.65
N PHE A 52 -14.87 4.67 -10.91
CA PHE A 52 -13.98 5.68 -11.47
C PHE A 52 -12.60 5.14 -11.87
N GLN A 53 -12.30 3.87 -11.58
CA GLN A 53 -11.03 3.21 -11.84
C GLN A 53 -9.83 4.03 -11.31
N ARG A 54 -9.93 4.52 -10.08
CA ARG A 54 -8.90 5.36 -9.42
C ARG A 54 -8.93 5.22 -7.89
N ASP A 55 -7.88 5.71 -7.25
CA ASP A 55 -7.79 5.83 -5.78
C ASP A 55 -8.59 7.05 -5.31
N GLU A 56 -9.61 6.84 -4.48
CA GLU A 56 -10.49 7.91 -3.98
C GLU A 56 -9.77 8.94 -3.09
N ARG A 57 -8.56 8.62 -2.59
CA ARG A 57 -7.74 9.53 -1.79
C ARG A 57 -7.02 10.58 -2.63
N GLU A 58 -6.91 10.38 -3.95
CA GLU A 58 -6.23 11.31 -4.85
C GLU A 58 -6.99 12.65 -5.01
N GLU A 59 -8.29 12.67 -4.70
CA GLU A 59 -9.12 13.88 -4.84
C GLU A 59 -9.24 14.73 -3.59
N GLN A 60 -8.82 14.26 -2.42
CA GLN A 60 -8.92 15.08 -1.21
C GLN A 60 -7.82 16.16 -1.27
N PRO A 61 -8.17 17.45 -1.44
CA PRO A 61 -7.19 18.50 -1.22
C PRO A 61 -6.77 18.36 0.23
N HIS A 62 -5.46 18.20 0.46
CA HIS A 62 -4.92 18.40 1.79
C HIS A 62 -5.22 19.84 2.19
N GLU A 63 -6.21 20.04 3.06
CA GLU A 63 -6.44 21.28 3.80
C GLU A 63 -5.41 21.44 4.93
#